data_AF-A0AAN7I640-F1
#
_entry.id   AF-A0AAN7I640-F1
#
_cell.length_a   1.000
_cell.length_b   1.000
_cell.length_c   1.000
_cell.angle_alpha   90.00
_cell.angle_beta   90.00
_cell.angle_gamma   90.00
#
_symmetry.space_group_name_H-M   'P 1'
#
loop_
_entity.id
_entity.type
_entity.pdbx_description
1 polymer ?
#
loop_
_entity_poly.entity_id
_entity_poly.type
_entity_poly.pdbx_seq_one_letter_code
_entity_poly.pdbx_strand_id
1 'polypeptide(L)'
;MVKFMYQNNNHSSLPHHYLSGTFTPVSEETLPPPISSSKATFLSSASECLNGEFVRVGPNPKFTLFDGDGVQPGLRVKHNRGVIMVHGLRIKDGKATYVSRYVRTSKLQQEEILEVLNFLRYTNLKGLFGLITVIMQMLREKLKVLDVSYGTGTGNTALIYHHGKLLALQEADKPYVLKVLEDGDLQTLGMLDYDKRLAHSFTAHPKVDPFTGEMFTFGYSTSPPYITYRVISKDGFMHDPEMVTENKLILKFDTTKKARFGVLPRYAKDELQIRWLSFQVASSSIMLMLGRRRMKLF
;
A
#
# COMPACT_ATOMS: atom_id res chain seq x y z
N MET A 1 -20.68 -31.64 -14.01
CA MET A 1 -21.29 -31.41 -12.68
C MET A 1 -20.16 -31.09 -11.70
N VAL A 2 -19.82 -29.80 -11.56
CA VAL A 2 -18.71 -29.35 -10.69
C VAL A 2 -19.23 -29.28 -9.26
N LYS A 3 -18.78 -30.20 -8.43
CA LYS A 3 -19.12 -30.30 -7.01
C LYS A 3 -18.44 -29.12 -6.28
N PHE A 4 -19.20 -28.07 -6.00
CA PHE A 4 -18.79 -27.03 -5.06
C PHE A 4 -18.58 -27.69 -3.69
N MET A 5 -17.33 -27.86 -3.27
CA MET A 5 -17.01 -28.27 -1.91
C MET A 5 -17.28 -27.09 -0.96
N TYR A 6 -18.53 -26.96 -0.53
CA TYR A 6 -18.83 -26.34 0.76
C TYR A 6 -18.38 -27.32 1.84
N GLN A 7 -17.16 -27.16 2.35
CA GLN A 7 -16.79 -27.77 3.62
C GLN A 7 -17.31 -26.86 4.75
N ASN A 8 -18.39 -27.32 5.39
CA ASN A 8 -18.71 -26.98 6.77
C ASN A 8 -17.52 -27.38 7.64
N ASN A 9 -16.78 -26.42 8.18
CA ASN A 9 -15.77 -26.68 9.20
C ASN A 9 -15.94 -25.71 10.37
N ASN A 10 -16.62 -26.20 11.40
CA ASN A 10 -16.52 -25.73 12.79
C ASN A 10 -15.11 -26.03 13.32
N HIS A 11 -14.10 -25.26 12.92
CA HIS A 11 -12.75 -25.35 13.50
C HIS A 11 -12.21 -23.95 13.79
N SER A 12 -12.42 -23.50 15.03
CA SER A 12 -11.90 -22.25 15.59
C SER A 12 -10.55 -22.44 16.30
N SER A 13 -9.61 -23.20 15.73
CA SER A 13 -8.29 -23.43 16.33
C SER A 13 -7.11 -23.47 15.35
N LEU A 14 -7.34 -23.25 14.04
CA LEU A 14 -6.25 -23.16 13.07
C LEU A 14 -5.78 -21.71 12.90
N PRO A 15 -4.47 -21.41 13.00
CA PRO A 15 -3.96 -20.06 12.80
C PRO A 15 -4.31 -19.55 11.41
N HIS A 16 -4.72 -18.29 11.33
CA HIS A 16 -5.19 -17.70 10.07
C HIS A 16 -4.09 -17.76 9.01
N HIS A 17 -4.39 -18.28 7.80
CA HIS A 17 -3.41 -18.49 6.73
C HIS A 17 -2.59 -17.23 6.33
N TYR A 18 -3.09 -16.02 6.59
CA TYR A 18 -2.41 -14.77 6.28
C TYR A 18 -1.53 -14.25 7.43
N LEU A 19 -1.41 -15.02 8.51
CA LEU A 19 -0.62 -14.70 9.70
C LEU A 19 0.20 -15.92 10.14
N SER A 20 0.44 -16.87 9.24
CA SER A 20 1.18 -18.10 9.51
C SER A 20 2.22 -18.39 8.43
N GLY A 21 3.24 -19.18 8.79
CA GLY A 21 4.36 -19.51 7.91
C GLY A 21 5.16 -18.27 7.49
N THR A 22 5.38 -18.09 6.18
CA THR A 22 6.09 -16.91 5.65
C THR A 22 5.31 -15.60 5.82
N PHE A 23 4.02 -15.66 6.12
CA PHE A 23 3.18 -14.49 6.39
C PHE A 23 3.05 -14.15 7.87
N THR A 24 3.75 -14.88 8.75
CA THR A 24 3.80 -14.52 10.17
C THR A 24 4.38 -13.11 10.32
N PRO A 25 3.70 -12.19 11.03
CA PRO A 25 4.21 -10.83 11.23
C PRO A 25 5.55 -10.82 11.96
N VAL A 26 6.41 -9.87 11.58
CA VAL A 26 7.68 -9.61 12.27
C VAL A 26 7.48 -8.39 13.17
N SER A 27 7.36 -8.62 14.48
CA SER A 27 7.06 -7.54 15.43
C SER A 27 8.26 -6.64 15.73
N GLU A 28 9.47 -7.20 15.66
CA GLU A 28 10.72 -6.51 16.01
C GLU A 28 11.31 -5.75 14.82
N GLU A 29 11.67 -4.50 15.06
CA GLU A 29 12.54 -3.73 14.17
C GLU A 29 13.99 -4.15 14.41
N THR A 30 14.82 -4.13 13.37
CA THR A 30 16.27 -4.37 13.57
C THR A 30 16.88 -3.29 14.47
N LEU A 31 17.99 -3.57 15.16
CA LEU A 31 18.75 -2.51 15.82
C LEU A 31 19.22 -1.45 14.79
N PRO A 32 19.54 -0.21 15.19
CA PRO A 32 20.14 0.75 14.28
C PRO A 32 21.51 0.26 13.78
N PRO A 33 21.89 0.54 12.52
CA PRO A 33 23.26 0.38 12.06
C PRO A 33 24.25 1.15 12.96
N PRO A 34 25.48 0.66 13.16
CA PRO A 34 26.04 -0.58 12.61
C PRO A 34 25.74 -1.82 13.47
N ILE A 35 25.01 -1.69 14.59
CA ILE A 35 24.90 -2.71 15.63
C ILE A 35 24.15 -3.95 15.14
N SER A 36 23.14 -3.78 14.28
CA SER A 36 22.30 -4.87 13.76
C SER A 36 22.79 -5.51 12.46
N SER A 37 23.91 -5.05 11.90
CA SER A 37 24.31 -5.51 10.57
C SER A 37 24.70 -6.99 10.66
N SER A 38 23.78 -7.88 10.30
CA SER A 38 24.17 -9.16 9.72
C SER A 38 24.95 -8.78 8.47
N LYS A 39 26.28 -8.74 8.60
CA LYS A 39 27.20 -8.47 7.48
C LYS A 39 27.07 -9.65 6.52
N ALA A 40 26.09 -9.58 5.63
CA ALA A 40 26.02 -10.50 4.52
C ALA A 40 27.20 -10.17 3.61
N THR A 41 28.17 -11.08 3.56
CA THR A 41 29.29 -10.98 2.64
C THR A 41 28.79 -11.50 1.29
N PHE A 42 28.92 -10.68 0.24
CA PHE A 42 28.55 -11.12 -1.09
C PHE A 42 29.50 -12.23 -1.55
N LEU A 43 28.94 -13.28 -2.16
CA LEU A 43 29.72 -14.41 -2.68
C LEU A 43 30.47 -14.08 -3.99
N SER A 44 30.30 -12.89 -4.57
CA SER A 44 30.87 -12.54 -5.87
C SER A 44 31.41 -11.10 -5.93
N SER A 45 32.44 -10.91 -6.74
CA SER A 45 33.12 -9.63 -7.01
C SER A 45 32.24 -8.58 -7.69
N ALA A 46 31.13 -8.98 -8.32
CA ALA A 46 30.16 -8.07 -8.95
C ALA A 46 29.44 -7.14 -7.96
N SER A 47 29.65 -7.33 -6.65
CA SER A 47 29.09 -6.48 -5.59
C SER A 47 29.88 -5.21 -5.32
N GLU A 48 31.13 -5.09 -5.81
CA GLU A 48 31.97 -3.91 -5.58
C GLU A 48 31.48 -2.66 -6.33
N CYS A 49 30.82 -2.84 -7.49
CA CYS A 49 30.29 -1.73 -8.28
C CYS A 49 28.88 -1.29 -7.84
N LEU A 50 28.22 -2.03 -6.96
CA LEU A 50 26.89 -1.68 -6.46
C LEU A 50 27.00 -0.67 -5.32
N ASN A 51 26.35 0.48 -5.51
CA ASN A 51 26.21 1.51 -4.49
C ASN A 51 24.78 2.04 -4.51
N GLY A 52 23.99 1.64 -3.51
CA GLY A 52 22.59 2.06 -3.42
C GLY A 52 21.82 1.35 -2.32
N GLU A 53 20.51 1.61 -2.29
CA GLU A 53 19.57 1.07 -1.32
C GLU A 53 18.44 0.36 -2.08
N PHE A 54 18.26 -0.94 -1.81
CA PHE A 54 17.06 -1.65 -2.23
C PHE A 54 16.02 -1.58 -1.11
N VAL A 55 14.90 -0.92 -1.37
CA VAL A 55 13.80 -0.79 -0.41
C VAL A 55 12.57 -1.51 -0.93
N ARG A 56 11.89 -2.22 -0.02
CA ARG A 56 10.58 -2.82 -0.30
C ARG A 56 9.62 -2.55 0.85
N VAL A 57 8.34 -2.47 0.51
CA VAL A 57 7.26 -2.26 1.48
C VAL A 57 6.32 -3.45 1.47
N GLY A 58 5.79 -3.80 2.64
CA GLY A 58 4.77 -4.83 2.75
C GLY A 58 3.87 -4.63 3.97
N PRO A 59 2.66 -5.21 3.94
CA PRO A 59 1.79 -5.25 5.11
C PRO A 59 2.43 -6.13 6.19
N ASN A 60 2.65 -5.56 7.37
CA ASN A 60 3.18 -6.24 8.55
C ASN A 60 2.42 -5.76 9.79
N PRO A 61 1.34 -6.45 10.19
CA PRO A 61 0.49 -5.99 11.28
C PRO A 61 1.24 -6.03 12.62
N LYS A 62 1.37 -4.87 13.27
CA LYS A 62 2.01 -4.78 14.60
C LYS A 62 1.13 -5.37 15.71
N PHE A 63 -0.18 -5.14 15.62
CA PHE A 63 -1.17 -5.66 16.56
C PHE A 63 -1.99 -6.76 15.89
N THR A 64 -1.97 -7.95 16.46
CA THR A 64 -2.88 -9.06 16.15
C THR A 64 -4.18 -8.87 16.91
N LEU A 65 -5.30 -9.26 16.30
CA LEU A 65 -6.59 -9.27 17.00
C LEU A 65 -6.54 -10.41 18.01
N PHE A 66 -6.33 -10.06 19.28
CA PHE A 66 -6.34 -10.96 20.45
C PHE A 66 -5.24 -12.03 20.42
N ASP A 67 -4.14 -11.77 21.12
CA ASP A 67 -3.36 -12.83 21.73
C ASP A 67 -4.23 -13.45 22.84
N GLY A 68 -4.80 -14.63 22.56
CA GLY A 68 -5.66 -15.37 23.47
C GLY A 68 -7.00 -15.77 22.84
N ASP A 69 -7.07 -17.03 22.41
CA ASP A 69 -8.21 -17.97 22.48
C ASP A 69 -9.63 -17.50 22.08
N GLY A 70 -9.78 -16.38 21.39
CA GLY A 70 -11.07 -15.74 21.15
C GLY A 70 -11.15 -15.06 19.80
N VAL A 71 -11.13 -15.85 18.71
CA VAL A 71 -11.66 -15.36 17.44
C VAL A 71 -13.14 -15.03 17.66
N GLN A 72 -13.50 -13.75 17.68
CA GLN A 72 -14.91 -13.36 17.67
C GLN A 72 -15.58 -14.01 16.45
N PRO A 73 -16.60 -14.87 16.65
CA PRO A 73 -17.19 -15.65 15.56
C PRO A 73 -17.91 -14.70 14.59
N GLY A 74 -17.29 -14.47 13.43
CA GLY A 74 -17.82 -13.59 12.38
C GLY A 74 -16.77 -12.69 11.73
N LEU A 75 -15.64 -12.46 12.38
CA LEU A 75 -14.60 -11.55 11.89
C LEU A 75 -13.66 -12.26 10.90
N ARG A 76 -14.10 -12.40 9.64
CA ARG A 76 -13.25 -12.94 8.57
C ARG A 76 -12.17 -11.92 8.20
N VAL A 77 -10.94 -12.14 8.65
CA VAL A 77 -9.75 -11.32 8.31
C VAL A 77 -9.29 -11.62 6.87
N LYS A 78 -10.13 -11.26 5.89
CA LYS A 78 -9.73 -11.28 4.48
C LYS A 78 -8.94 -10.01 4.19
N HIS A 79 -7.61 -10.13 4.20
CA HIS A 79 -6.61 -9.07 4.03
C HIS A 79 -6.42 -8.20 5.28
N ASN A 80 -5.46 -8.60 6.10
CA ASN A 80 -4.87 -7.73 7.09
C ASN A 80 -4.12 -6.61 6.33
N ARG A 81 -4.78 -5.48 6.03
CA ARG A 81 -4.07 -4.23 5.68
C ARG A 81 -3.44 -3.70 6.96
N GLY A 82 -2.49 -4.48 7.47
CA GLY A 82 -1.72 -4.17 8.65
C GLY A 82 -0.87 -2.94 8.41
N VAL A 83 -0.38 -2.40 9.51
CA VAL A 83 0.71 -1.43 9.57
C VAL A 83 1.83 -1.81 8.58
N ILE A 84 2.57 -0.84 8.07
CA ILE A 84 3.67 -1.09 7.14
C ILE A 84 4.92 -1.47 7.91
N MET A 85 5.65 -2.48 7.41
CA MET A 85 7.10 -2.52 7.58
C MET A 85 7.81 -2.30 6.24
N VAL A 86 8.80 -1.41 6.24
CA VAL A 86 9.73 -1.21 5.14
C VAL A 86 10.99 -1.99 5.46
N HIS A 87 11.50 -2.68 4.46
CA HIS A 87 12.76 -3.41 4.52
C HIS A 87 13.75 -2.73 3.58
N GLY A 88 14.86 -2.26 4.14
CA GLY A 88 15.98 -1.68 3.40
C GLY A 88 17.15 -2.66 3.35
N LEU A 89 17.79 -2.74 2.19
CA LEU A 89 19.06 -3.43 1.99
C LEU A 89 20.01 -2.44 1.31
N ARG A 90 20.92 -1.89 2.11
CA ARG A 90 22.00 -1.05 1.62
C ARG A 90 23.13 -1.90 1.09
N ILE A 91 23.63 -1.55 -0.08
CA ILE A 91 24.82 -2.16 -0.68
C ILE A 91 25.83 -1.05 -0.95
N LYS A 92 27.00 -1.14 -0.34
CA LYS A 92 28.11 -0.22 -0.56
C LYS A 92 29.44 -0.90 -0.23
N ASP A 93 30.45 -0.71 -1.08
CA ASP A 93 31.81 -1.23 -0.87
C ASP A 93 31.84 -2.76 -0.60
N GLY A 94 31.03 -3.52 -1.35
CA GLY A 94 30.91 -4.98 -1.20
C GLY A 94 30.28 -5.45 0.12
N LYS A 95 29.64 -4.55 0.88
CA LYS A 95 28.94 -4.87 2.14
C LYS A 95 27.45 -4.63 2.01
N ALA A 96 26.67 -5.55 2.58
CA ALA A 96 25.23 -5.41 2.72
C ALA A 96 24.84 -5.08 4.17
N THR A 97 23.95 -4.11 4.34
CA THR A 97 23.32 -3.80 5.64
C THR A 97 21.82 -3.86 5.47
N TYR A 98 21.15 -4.65 6.31
CA TYR A 98 19.71 -4.83 6.27
C TYR A 98 19.05 -4.11 7.45
N VAL A 99 17.96 -3.39 7.19
CA VAL A 99 17.13 -2.76 8.21
C VAL A 99 15.66 -3.05 7.98
N SER A 100 14.91 -3.11 9.08
CA SER A 100 13.44 -3.13 9.06
C SER A 100 12.87 -2.06 9.98
N ARG A 101 11.96 -1.24 9.45
CA ARG A 101 11.32 -0.14 10.18
C ARG A 101 9.85 -0.07 9.84
N TYR A 102 9.02 0.13 10.86
CA TYR A 102 7.64 0.53 10.66
C TYR A 102 7.58 1.95 10.14
N VAL A 103 6.71 2.19 9.17
CA VAL A 103 6.39 3.57 8.80
C VAL A 103 5.52 4.15 9.90
N ARG A 104 6.00 5.24 10.51
CA ARG A 104 5.34 5.90 11.63
C ARG A 104 4.17 6.74 11.14
N THR A 105 3.13 6.09 10.63
CA THR A 105 1.89 6.77 10.23
C THR A 105 1.13 7.28 11.44
N SER A 106 0.31 8.32 11.27
CA SER A 106 -0.58 8.83 12.33
C SER A 106 -1.41 7.70 12.95
N LYS A 107 -1.93 6.81 12.10
CA LYS A 107 -2.64 5.60 12.53
C LYS A 107 -1.80 4.72 13.45
N LEU A 108 -0.57 4.39 13.06
CA LEU A 108 0.28 3.51 13.87
C LEU A 108 0.60 4.17 15.22
N GLN A 109 0.99 5.44 15.20
CA GLN A 109 1.35 6.16 16.43
C GLN A 109 0.17 6.20 17.41
N GLN A 110 -1.06 6.41 16.92
CA GLN A 110 -2.26 6.38 17.75
C GLN A 110 -2.61 4.97 18.26
N GLU A 111 -2.44 3.93 17.44
CA GLU A 111 -2.64 2.54 17.86
C GLU A 111 -1.60 2.13 18.93
N GLU A 112 -0.36 2.63 18.85
CA GLU A 112 0.69 2.43 19.86
C GLU A 112 0.38 3.14 21.19
N ILE A 113 -0.08 4.39 21.15
CA ILE A 113 -0.42 5.16 22.36
C ILE A 113 -1.60 4.52 23.11
N LEU A 114 -2.60 4.04 22.37
CA LEU A 114 -3.82 3.48 22.95
C LEU A 114 -3.69 1.98 23.27
N GLU A 115 -2.55 1.36 22.95
CA GLU A 115 -2.25 -0.08 23.07
C GLU A 115 -3.33 -1.01 22.48
N VAL A 116 -4.22 -0.48 21.64
CA VAL A 116 -5.43 -1.16 21.16
C VAL A 116 -5.70 -0.74 19.71
N LEU A 117 -6.15 -1.70 18.91
CA LEU A 117 -6.57 -1.47 17.53
C LEU A 117 -7.83 -0.59 17.48
N ASN A 118 -7.70 0.65 17.00
CA ASN A 118 -8.78 1.63 17.11
C ASN A 118 -9.35 2.17 15.79
N PHE A 119 -8.71 1.91 14.64
CA PHE A 119 -9.22 2.37 13.34
C PHE A 119 -10.05 1.30 12.62
N LEU A 120 -11.14 1.73 11.96
CA LEU A 120 -11.96 0.86 11.11
C LEU A 120 -11.14 0.14 10.04
N ARG A 121 -11.43 -1.14 9.88
CA ARG A 121 -10.99 -1.94 8.74
C ARG A 121 -12.15 -2.16 7.78
N TYR A 122 -11.87 -2.10 6.48
CA TYR A 122 -12.87 -2.34 5.44
C TYR A 122 -13.60 -3.69 5.59
N THR A 123 -12.93 -4.69 6.19
CA THR A 123 -13.51 -6.00 6.51
C THR A 123 -14.65 -5.94 7.54
N ASN A 124 -14.72 -4.88 8.34
CA ASN A 124 -15.69 -4.72 9.44
C ASN A 124 -17.00 -4.05 8.96
N LEU A 125 -17.10 -3.64 7.69
CA LEU A 125 -18.19 -2.82 7.17
C LEU A 125 -19.44 -3.62 6.71
N LYS A 126 -19.70 -4.80 7.27
CA LYS A 126 -20.86 -5.62 6.85
C LYS A 126 -22.00 -5.55 7.86
N GLY A 127 -23.21 -5.26 7.37
CA GLY A 127 -24.45 -5.30 8.14
C GLY A 127 -24.55 -4.22 9.22
N LEU A 128 -25.47 -4.39 10.16
CA LEU A 128 -25.76 -3.43 11.23
C LEU A 128 -24.53 -3.14 12.12
N PHE A 129 -23.69 -4.15 12.38
CA PHE A 129 -22.44 -3.99 13.11
C PHE A 129 -21.43 -3.09 12.40
N GLY A 130 -21.36 -3.15 11.06
CA GLY A 130 -20.54 -2.23 10.28
C GLY A 130 -20.99 -0.78 10.46
N LEU A 131 -22.31 -0.54 10.45
CA LEU A 131 -22.87 0.79 10.68
C LEU A 131 -22.57 1.31 12.09
N ILE A 132 -22.73 0.46 13.12
CA ILE A 132 -22.39 0.81 14.50
C ILE A 132 -20.90 1.14 14.62
N THR A 133 -20.03 0.37 13.97
CA THR A 133 -18.58 0.61 14.00
C THR A 133 -18.23 1.97 13.38
N VAL A 134 -18.87 2.33 12.26
CA VAL A 134 -18.70 3.65 11.62
C VAL A 134 -19.18 4.77 12.55
N ILE A 135 -20.35 4.63 13.17
CA ILE A 135 -20.88 5.63 14.11
C ILE A 135 -19.94 5.80 15.31
N MET A 136 -19.44 4.70 15.88
CA MET A 136 -18.49 4.74 16.99
C MET A 136 -17.18 5.44 16.61
N GLN A 137 -16.68 5.24 15.39
CA GLN A 137 -15.50 5.97 14.89
C GLN A 137 -15.77 7.45 14.73
N MET A 138 -16.91 7.83 14.13
CA MET A 138 -17.29 9.24 13.98
C MET A 138 -17.43 9.91 15.35
N LEU A 139 -17.96 9.20 16.35
CA LEU A 139 -18.03 9.68 17.73
C LEU A 139 -16.64 9.85 18.33
N ARG A 140 -15.74 8.87 18.17
CA ARG A 140 -14.35 8.95 18.66
C ARG A 140 -13.59 10.12 18.02
N GLU A 141 -13.78 10.35 16.74
CA GLU A 141 -13.23 11.51 16.03
C GLU A 141 -13.80 12.82 16.60
N LYS A 142 -15.13 12.93 16.71
CA LYS A 142 -15.80 14.13 17.24
C LYS A 142 -15.42 14.42 18.70
N LEU A 143 -15.20 13.38 19.50
CA LEU A 143 -14.73 13.46 20.88
C LEU A 143 -13.21 13.65 21.00
N LYS A 144 -12.48 13.80 19.88
CA LYS A 144 -11.01 13.94 19.83
C LYS A 144 -10.24 12.79 20.48
N VAL A 145 -10.84 11.62 20.54
CA VAL A 145 -10.19 10.37 20.94
C VAL A 145 -9.32 9.83 19.81
N LEU A 146 -9.72 10.07 18.56
CA LEU A 146 -8.95 9.74 17.36
C LEU A 146 -8.72 11.00 16.52
N ASP A 147 -7.49 11.18 16.06
CA ASP A 147 -7.11 12.25 15.15
C ASP A 147 -6.99 11.71 13.72
N VAL A 148 -7.92 12.09 12.85
CA VAL A 148 -7.92 11.70 11.44
C VAL A 148 -7.31 12.77 10.52
N SER A 149 -6.87 13.90 11.07
CA SER A 149 -6.37 15.05 10.28
C SER A 149 -5.12 14.72 9.47
N TYR A 150 -4.31 13.78 9.97
CA TYR A 150 -3.11 13.24 9.31
C TYR A 150 -3.34 11.91 8.58
N GLY A 151 -4.56 11.69 8.12
CA GLY A 151 -4.94 10.50 7.37
C GLY A 151 -5.14 9.27 8.25
N THR A 152 -5.69 8.22 7.65
CA THR A 152 -5.94 6.91 8.30
C THR A 152 -5.31 5.75 7.52
N GLY A 153 -4.55 6.10 6.49
CA GLY A 153 -3.87 5.21 5.59
C GLY A 153 -2.79 4.41 6.30
N THR A 154 -2.55 3.25 5.73
CA THR A 154 -1.44 2.41 6.18
C THR A 154 -0.17 2.76 5.44
N GLY A 155 -0.23 3.09 4.13
CA GLY A 155 0.88 3.39 3.21
C GLY A 155 1.57 2.13 2.62
N ASN A 156 0.92 0.97 2.69
CA ASN A 156 1.52 -0.36 2.50
C ASN A 156 1.58 -0.90 1.08
N THR A 157 1.30 -0.08 0.07
CA THR A 157 1.05 -0.57 -1.29
C THR A 157 2.28 -0.50 -2.20
N ALA A 158 3.00 0.62 -2.19
CA ALA A 158 4.21 0.78 -3.00
C ALA A 158 5.14 1.87 -2.48
N LEU A 159 6.36 1.89 -3.00
CA LEU A 159 7.35 2.94 -2.78
C LEU A 159 7.67 3.62 -4.12
N ILE A 160 7.93 4.93 -4.08
CA ILE A 160 8.54 5.64 -5.21
C ILE A 160 9.56 6.66 -4.72
N TYR A 161 10.62 6.87 -5.49
CA TYR A 161 11.59 7.92 -5.24
C TYR A 161 11.39 9.07 -6.22
N HIS A 162 11.21 10.29 -5.70
CA HIS A 162 11.04 11.49 -6.51
C HIS A 162 11.51 12.73 -5.73
N HIS A 163 12.24 13.63 -6.40
CA HIS A 163 12.76 14.87 -5.81
C HIS A 163 13.41 14.70 -4.42
N GLY A 164 14.38 13.78 -4.33
CA GLY A 164 15.13 13.54 -3.09
C GLY A 164 14.36 12.82 -1.98
N LYS A 165 13.11 12.39 -2.23
CA LYS A 165 12.21 11.83 -1.22
C LYS A 165 11.80 10.43 -1.61
N LEU A 166 11.92 9.49 -0.67
CA LEU A 166 11.30 8.18 -0.80
C LEU A 166 9.87 8.28 -0.22
N LEU A 167 8.87 7.93 -1.02
CA LEU A 167 7.46 8.04 -0.65
C LEU A 167 6.86 6.66 -0.44
N ALA A 168 6.25 6.44 0.73
CA ALA A 168 5.40 5.29 1.01
C ALA A 168 3.95 5.60 0.66
N LEU A 169 3.35 4.75 -0.18
CA LEU A 169 2.10 5.04 -0.86
C LEU A 169 1.00 4.03 -0.51
N GLN A 170 -0.22 4.52 -0.35
CA GLN A 170 -1.43 3.70 -0.28
C GLN A 170 -2.59 4.45 -0.92
N GLU A 171 -3.36 3.73 -1.72
CA GLU A 171 -4.32 4.28 -2.68
C GLU A 171 -5.45 5.15 -2.08
N ALA A 172 -5.60 5.20 -0.75
CA ALA A 172 -6.67 5.91 -0.06
C ALA A 172 -6.17 7.03 0.86
N ASP A 173 -4.87 7.33 0.85
CA ASP A 173 -4.30 8.36 1.70
C ASP A 173 -3.18 9.13 1.00
N LYS A 174 -2.66 10.16 1.67
CA LYS A 174 -1.51 10.94 1.25
C LYS A 174 -0.21 10.14 1.44
N PRO A 175 0.84 10.45 0.65
CA PRO A 175 2.12 9.77 0.78
C PRO A 175 2.82 10.12 2.09
N TYR A 176 3.53 9.16 2.68
CA TYR A 176 4.45 9.38 3.79
C TYR A 176 5.89 9.45 3.28
N VAL A 177 6.66 10.44 3.73
CA VAL A 177 8.06 10.60 3.38
C VAL A 177 8.93 9.75 4.29
N LEU A 178 9.77 8.95 3.65
CA LEU A 178 10.84 8.19 4.26
C LEU A 178 12.18 8.80 3.88
N LYS A 179 13.09 8.88 4.84
CA LYS A 179 14.47 9.27 4.64
C LYS A 179 15.37 8.05 4.84
N VAL A 180 16.21 7.77 3.85
CA VAL A 180 17.34 6.86 4.00
C VAL A 180 18.47 7.67 4.63
N LEU A 181 18.93 7.25 5.80
CA LEU A 181 20.01 7.90 6.54
C LEU A 181 21.38 7.49 5.98
N GLU A 182 22.42 8.25 6.32
CA GLU A 182 23.78 8.02 5.82
C GLU A 182 24.40 6.70 6.28
N ASP A 183 23.86 6.09 7.33
CA ASP A 183 24.22 4.78 7.89
C ASP A 183 23.37 3.63 7.30
N GLY A 184 22.35 3.95 6.48
CA GLY A 184 21.45 2.98 5.87
C GLY A 184 20.18 2.72 6.68
N ASP A 185 19.97 3.43 7.81
CA ASP A 185 18.71 3.34 8.52
C ASP A 185 17.58 4.09 7.78
N LEU A 186 16.33 3.80 8.15
CA LEU A 186 15.13 4.40 7.58
C LEU A 186 14.36 5.19 8.64
N GLN A 187 14.12 6.47 8.37
CA GLN A 187 13.35 7.34 9.23
C GLN A 187 12.08 7.80 8.53
N THR A 188 10.93 7.73 9.20
CA THR A 188 9.70 8.38 8.72
C THR A 188 9.74 9.85 9.08
N LEU A 189 9.67 10.75 8.09
CA LEU A 189 9.63 12.19 8.33
C LEU A 189 8.21 12.71 8.57
N GLY A 190 7.21 12.08 7.95
CA GLY A 190 5.81 12.44 8.12
C GLY A 190 5.03 12.40 6.81
N MET A 191 3.77 12.81 6.88
CA MET A 191 2.88 12.89 5.72
C MET A 191 3.24 14.09 4.84
N LEU A 192 3.21 13.91 3.51
CA LEU A 192 3.46 14.98 2.54
C LEU A 192 2.16 15.44 1.90
N ASP A 193 1.85 16.73 2.04
CA ASP A 193 0.66 17.37 1.46
C ASP A 193 0.98 18.43 0.40
N TYR A 194 2.25 18.58 0.01
CA TYR A 194 2.75 19.50 -1.01
C TYR A 194 2.29 20.95 -0.77
N ASP A 195 2.63 21.52 0.39
CA ASP A 195 2.21 22.87 0.81
C ASP A 195 0.68 23.04 0.75
N LYS A 196 -0.02 22.02 1.27
CA LYS A 196 -1.50 21.92 1.28
C LYS A 196 -2.16 21.78 -0.10
N ARG A 197 -1.40 21.61 -1.19
CA ARG A 197 -1.97 21.44 -2.54
C ARG A 197 -2.56 20.04 -2.78
N LEU A 198 -2.12 19.04 -2.01
CA LEU A 198 -2.70 17.70 -2.02
C LEU A 198 -3.80 17.57 -0.96
N ALA A 199 -5.04 17.67 -1.43
CA ALA A 199 -6.25 17.51 -0.60
C ALA A 199 -6.96 16.15 -0.79
N HIS A 200 -6.56 15.36 -1.78
CA HIS A 200 -7.18 14.07 -2.12
C HIS A 200 -6.20 12.90 -1.91
N SER A 201 -6.68 11.67 -2.12
CA SER A 201 -5.87 10.46 -2.09
C SER A 201 -4.76 10.47 -3.15
N PHE A 202 -3.73 9.67 -2.95
CA PHE A 202 -2.59 9.55 -3.86
C PHE A 202 -2.47 8.12 -4.36
N THR A 203 -2.35 7.91 -5.68
CA THR A 203 -2.19 6.55 -6.24
C THR A 203 -0.95 5.88 -5.68
N ALA A 204 -1.01 4.57 -5.46
CA ALA A 204 0.16 3.79 -5.10
C ALA A 204 1.13 3.57 -6.27
N HIS A 205 0.73 3.91 -7.50
CA HIS A 205 1.51 3.62 -8.70
C HIS A 205 1.73 4.87 -9.58
N PRO A 206 2.23 5.98 -9.03
CA PRO A 206 2.62 7.13 -9.83
C PRO A 206 3.76 6.75 -10.78
N LYS A 207 3.97 7.55 -11.83
CA LYS A 207 4.99 7.31 -12.84
C LYS A 207 5.86 8.54 -13.00
N VAL A 208 7.18 8.37 -12.93
CA VAL A 208 8.15 9.42 -13.21
C VAL A 208 8.58 9.30 -14.67
N ASP A 209 8.52 10.39 -15.42
CA ASP A 209 9.06 10.45 -16.76
C ASP A 209 10.60 10.61 -16.67
N PRO A 210 11.38 9.67 -17.25
CA PRO A 210 12.84 9.73 -17.18
C PRO A 210 13.44 10.90 -17.95
N PHE A 211 12.72 11.50 -18.90
CA PHE A 211 13.21 12.62 -19.70
C PHE A 211 12.96 13.98 -19.04
N THR A 212 11.75 14.19 -18.50
CA THR A 212 11.39 15.48 -17.87
C THR A 212 11.65 15.49 -16.36
N GLY A 213 11.71 14.32 -15.72
CA GLY A 213 11.76 14.17 -14.26
C GLY A 213 10.43 14.44 -13.56
N GLU A 214 9.35 14.72 -14.33
CA GLU A 214 8.03 14.95 -13.78
C GLU A 214 7.40 13.65 -13.29
N MET A 215 6.67 13.72 -12.19
CA MET A 215 5.89 12.62 -11.65
C MET A 215 4.40 12.84 -11.94
N PHE A 216 3.81 11.89 -12.64
CA PHE A 216 2.40 11.83 -12.97
C PHE A 216 1.68 10.97 -11.94
N THR A 217 0.64 11.52 -11.34
CA THR A 217 -0.13 10.89 -10.26
C THR A 217 -1.61 11.19 -10.40
N PHE A 218 -2.44 10.39 -9.75
CA PHE A 218 -3.87 10.64 -9.64
C PHE A 218 -4.39 10.16 -8.29
N GLY A 219 -5.52 10.71 -7.86
CA GLY A 219 -6.29 10.24 -6.70
C GLY A 219 -7.70 9.86 -7.14
N TYR A 220 -8.31 8.91 -6.44
CA TYR A 220 -9.73 8.64 -6.58
C TYR A 220 -10.46 8.73 -5.25
N SER A 221 -11.73 9.13 -5.33
CA SER A 221 -12.61 9.39 -4.19
C SER A 221 -13.97 8.73 -4.39
N THR A 222 -14.67 8.49 -3.29
CA THR A 222 -16.08 8.08 -3.29
C THR A 222 -17.05 9.27 -3.36
N SER A 223 -16.55 10.49 -3.18
CA SER A 223 -17.30 11.74 -3.37
C SER A 223 -16.68 12.58 -4.50
N PRO A 224 -17.47 13.41 -5.20
CA PRO A 224 -16.93 14.38 -6.14
C PRO A 224 -15.88 15.29 -5.49
N PRO A 225 -14.79 15.64 -6.19
CA PRO A 225 -14.36 15.08 -7.48
C PRO A 225 -13.91 13.62 -7.36
N TYR A 226 -14.37 12.74 -8.26
CA TYR A 226 -14.14 11.29 -8.12
C TYR A 226 -12.76 10.83 -8.56
N ILE A 227 -12.16 11.47 -9.56
CA ILE A 227 -10.77 11.25 -9.96
C ILE A 227 -10.12 12.61 -10.15
N THR A 228 -8.92 12.79 -9.63
CA THR A 228 -8.11 14.00 -9.83
C THR A 228 -6.74 13.60 -10.34
N TYR A 229 -6.36 14.10 -11.51
CA TYR A 229 -5.06 13.91 -12.13
C TYR A 229 -4.13 15.10 -11.86
N ARG A 230 -2.86 14.81 -11.56
CA ARG A 230 -1.86 15.77 -11.09
C ARG A 230 -0.50 15.50 -11.73
N VAL A 231 0.24 16.58 -11.92
CA VAL A 231 1.66 16.56 -12.32
C VAL A 231 2.48 17.20 -11.21
N ILE A 232 3.61 16.58 -10.88
CA ILE A 232 4.58 17.11 -9.93
C ILE A 232 5.88 17.29 -10.68
N SER A 233 6.42 18.51 -10.69
CA SER A 233 7.67 18.82 -11.36
C SER A 233 8.85 18.03 -10.79
N LYS A 234 9.96 17.94 -11.54
CA LYS A 234 11.23 17.36 -11.06
C LYS A 234 11.74 17.95 -9.73
N ASP A 235 11.34 19.20 -9.44
CA ASP A 235 11.72 19.96 -8.25
C ASP A 235 10.72 19.77 -7.10
N GLY A 236 9.78 18.82 -7.22
CA GLY A 236 8.85 18.44 -6.16
C GLY A 236 7.65 19.37 -6.01
N PHE A 237 7.49 20.39 -6.87
CA PHE A 237 6.31 21.26 -6.86
C PHE A 237 5.13 20.55 -7.52
N MET A 238 4.02 20.38 -6.77
CA MET A 238 2.77 19.85 -7.29
C MET A 238 1.99 20.95 -8.01
N HIS A 239 1.73 20.79 -9.30
CA HIS A 239 0.92 21.73 -10.06
C HIS A 239 -0.58 21.64 -9.71
N ASP A 240 -1.35 22.62 -10.18
CA ASP A 240 -2.81 22.56 -10.10
C ASP A 240 -3.33 21.30 -10.80
N PRO A 241 -4.57 20.85 -10.50
CA PRO A 241 -5.14 19.70 -11.19
C PRO A 241 -5.01 19.88 -12.70
N GLU A 242 -4.45 18.88 -13.36
CA GLU A 242 -4.51 18.83 -14.81
C GLU A 242 -5.94 18.50 -15.20
N MET A 243 -6.56 17.48 -14.60
CA MET A 243 -7.93 17.09 -14.96
C MET A 243 -8.68 16.50 -13.75
N VAL A 244 -9.99 16.71 -13.72
CA VAL A 244 -10.91 16.20 -12.72
C VAL A 244 -12.09 15.51 -13.41
N THR A 245 -12.47 14.30 -12.97
CA THR A 245 -13.64 13.58 -13.52
C THR A 245 -14.81 13.51 -12.54
N GLU A 246 -16.02 13.63 -13.07
CA GLU A 246 -17.30 13.50 -12.32
C GLU A 246 -17.90 12.08 -12.35
N ASN A 247 -17.14 11.10 -12.85
CA ASN A 247 -17.60 9.71 -12.92
C ASN A 247 -17.46 8.96 -11.60
N LYS A 248 -18.58 8.40 -11.12
CA LYS A 248 -18.65 7.63 -9.88
C LYS A 248 -17.68 6.43 -9.86
N LEU A 249 -16.90 6.35 -8.79
CA LEU A 249 -16.12 5.15 -8.47
C LEU A 249 -17.04 4.02 -8.00
N ILE A 250 -16.94 2.85 -8.63
CA ILE A 250 -17.70 1.64 -8.25
C ILE A 250 -16.72 0.51 -7.93
N LEU A 251 -16.64 0.14 -6.65
CA LEU A 251 -15.81 -0.97 -6.15
C LEU A 251 -16.59 -2.30 -6.16
N LYS A 252 -17.05 -2.72 -7.34
CA LYS A 252 -17.70 -4.02 -7.53
C LYS A 252 -17.24 -4.62 -8.86
N PHE A 253 -16.85 -5.89 -8.84
CA PHE A 253 -16.64 -6.61 -10.08
C PHE A 253 -17.99 -6.78 -10.79
N ASP A 254 -18.07 -6.26 -12.00
CA ASP A 254 -19.27 -6.24 -12.82
C ASP A 254 -18.96 -6.91 -14.16
N THR A 255 -19.42 -8.15 -14.31
CA THR A 255 -19.21 -8.97 -15.51
C THR A 255 -19.89 -8.40 -16.75
N THR A 256 -20.84 -7.47 -16.58
CA THR A 256 -21.56 -6.84 -17.70
C THR A 256 -20.77 -5.68 -18.32
N LYS A 257 -19.76 -5.15 -17.60
CA LYS A 257 -18.94 -4.05 -18.10
C LYS A 257 -17.78 -4.56 -18.95
N LYS A 258 -17.57 -3.90 -20.09
CA LYS A 258 -16.39 -4.12 -20.94
C LYS A 258 -15.15 -3.47 -20.31
N ALA A 259 -14.02 -4.14 -20.40
CA ALA A 259 -12.74 -3.54 -20.08
C ALA A 259 -12.44 -2.40 -21.06
N ARG A 260 -11.94 -1.27 -20.54
CA ARG A 260 -11.60 -0.09 -21.34
C ARG A 260 -10.25 0.49 -20.91
N PHE A 261 -9.55 1.09 -21.86
CA PHE A 261 -8.36 1.90 -21.62
C PHE A 261 -8.64 3.32 -22.08
N GLY A 262 -8.44 4.29 -21.20
CA GLY A 262 -8.50 5.71 -21.53
C GLY A 262 -7.11 6.21 -21.89
N VAL A 263 -6.98 6.85 -23.06
CA VAL A 263 -5.75 7.54 -23.47
C VAL A 263 -5.97 9.04 -23.27
N LEU A 264 -5.16 9.65 -22.40
CA LEU A 264 -5.22 11.06 -22.05
C LEU A 264 -3.88 11.73 -22.42
N PRO A 265 -3.88 12.88 -23.13
CA PRO A 265 -2.68 13.70 -23.27
C PRO A 265 -2.14 14.15 -21.91
N ARG A 266 -0.82 14.17 -21.73
CA ARG A 266 -0.16 14.37 -20.42
C ARG A 266 -0.56 15.67 -19.69
N TYR A 267 -0.86 16.73 -20.43
CA TYR A 267 -1.23 18.05 -19.88
C TYR A 267 -2.66 18.45 -20.26
N ALA A 268 -3.53 17.45 -20.46
CA ALA A 268 -4.92 17.68 -20.76
C ALA A 268 -5.63 18.34 -19.58
N LYS A 269 -6.40 19.39 -19.88
CA LYS A 269 -7.17 20.16 -18.90
C LYS A 269 -8.63 19.70 -18.72
N ASP A 270 -9.08 18.82 -19.59
CA ASP A 270 -10.48 18.43 -19.72
C ASP A 270 -10.60 16.92 -19.96
N GLU A 271 -11.52 16.26 -19.25
CA GLU A 271 -11.82 14.84 -19.40
C GLU A 271 -12.36 14.48 -20.79
N LEU A 272 -12.93 15.43 -21.52
CA LEU A 272 -13.39 15.25 -22.91
C LEU A 272 -12.25 14.90 -23.88
N GLN A 273 -11.00 15.14 -23.48
CA GLN A 273 -9.82 14.75 -24.26
C GLN A 273 -9.44 13.26 -24.12
N ILE A 274 -10.10 12.52 -23.21
CA ILE A 274 -9.86 11.09 -23.05
C ILE A 274 -10.42 10.34 -24.26
N ARG A 275 -9.55 9.59 -24.95
CA ARG A 275 -9.96 8.64 -25.98
C ARG A 275 -10.12 7.26 -25.37
N TRP A 276 -11.35 6.75 -25.36
CA TRP A 276 -11.68 5.44 -24.78
C TRP A 276 -11.58 4.31 -25.82
N LEU A 277 -10.72 3.34 -25.53
CA LEU A 277 -10.62 2.08 -26.26
C LEU A 277 -11.35 0.99 -25.48
N SER A 278 -12.27 0.28 -26.11
CA SER A 278 -13.05 -0.80 -25.47
C SER A 278 -12.67 -2.15 -26.03
N PHE A 279 -12.49 -3.14 -25.16
CA PHE A 279 -12.08 -4.49 -25.54
C PHE A 279 -13.22 -5.46 -25.35
N GLN A 280 -13.43 -6.31 -26.35
CA GLN A 280 -14.31 -7.47 -26.24
C GLN A 280 -13.43 -8.65 -25.86
N VAL A 281 -13.57 -9.13 -24.63
CA VAL A 281 -12.90 -10.36 -24.20
C VAL A 281 -13.53 -11.50 -24.98
N ALA A 282 -12.79 -12.11 -25.90
CA ALA A 282 -13.24 -13.32 -26.58
C ALA A 282 -13.50 -14.40 -25.50
N SER A 283 -14.62 -15.10 -25.58
CA SER A 283 -15.04 -16.10 -24.58
C SER A 283 -14.16 -17.36 -24.53
N SER A 284 -12.99 -17.35 -25.17
CA SER A 284 -12.05 -18.46 -25.21
C SER A 284 -10.62 -17.93 -25.15
N SER A 285 -9.81 -18.56 -24.29
CA SER A 285 -8.37 -18.32 -24.07
C SER A 285 -7.98 -17.32 -22.97
N ILE A 286 -8.33 -17.64 -21.73
CA ILE A 286 -7.33 -17.54 -20.64
C ILE A 286 -6.97 -18.98 -20.27
N MET A 287 -5.91 -19.49 -20.91
CA MET A 287 -5.24 -20.70 -20.48
C MET A 287 -4.42 -20.37 -19.23
N LEU A 288 -4.87 -20.86 -18.08
CA LEU A 288 -4.03 -20.96 -16.88
C LEU A 288 -2.82 -21.85 -17.24
N MET A 289 -1.63 -21.25 -17.37
CA MET A 289 -0.38 -22.04 -17.31
C MET A 289 -0.13 -22.47 -15.86
N LEU A 290 -0.79 -23.55 -15.43
CA LEU A 290 -0.30 -24.42 -14.37
C LEU A 290 0.63 -25.46 -15.00
N GLY A 291 1.90 -25.10 -15.15
CA GLY A 291 2.92 -25.96 -15.74
C GLY A 291 3.88 -26.55 -14.69
N ARG A 292 3.42 -27.45 -13.82
CA ARG A 292 4.31 -28.47 -13.25
C ARG A 292 4.44 -29.59 -14.28
N ARG A 293 5.56 -29.68 -15.01
CA ARG A 293 6.19 -30.95 -15.38
C ARG A 293 7.55 -30.74 -16.06
N ARG A 294 8.50 -31.56 -15.60
CA ARG A 294 9.87 -31.76 -16.10
C ARG A 294 9.89 -31.93 -17.62
N MET A 295 10.91 -31.37 -18.27
CA MET A 295 11.32 -31.83 -19.60
C MET A 295 12.83 -32.04 -19.63
N LYS A 296 13.21 -33.25 -20.07
CA LYS A 296 14.58 -33.71 -20.27
C LYS A 296 15.20 -32.96 -21.46
N LEU A 297 16.48 -32.64 -21.32
CA LEU A 297 17.36 -32.16 -22.38
C LEU A 297 17.61 -33.29 -23.39
N PHE A 298 17.56 -32.94 -24.68
CA PHE A 298 18.54 -33.41 -25.66
C PHE A 298 19.43 -32.20 -25.98
#